data_AF-A0AAW1QD71-F1
#
_entry.id   AF-A0AAW1QD71-F1
#
_cell.length_a   1.000
_cell.length_b   1.000
_cell.length_c   1.000
_cell.angle_alpha   90.00
_cell.angle_beta   90.00
_cell.angle_gamma   90.00
#
_symmetry.space_group_name_H-M   'P 1'
#
loop_
_entity.id
_entity.type
_entity.pdbx_description
1 polymer ?
#
loop_
_entity_poly.entity_id
_entity_poly.type
_entity_poly.pdbx_seq_one_letter_code
_entity_poly.pdbx_strand_id
1 'polypeptide(L)'
;MPARCNNAWLVLALLVYCSSIVSQPVLLQGRLEPYGGSSDTTQLPLTLSWPLSQVTVTFQDSTAITVVLANVSYESPFPFEEDLITQYVAFRSSAAVTQEVSVMDGEARITLSGLPERGPHTAVLTKIDESNHGGCNFVSTPDTPARGIEFIGDSMLTGFGILGTNDSCSSNLCSGSACPYTDASKSWPALVAPSLNATAHVIGWSAAGLTNGGAAGYALANDVSFEDASTIFPNIPDLYIRWDGHDADSVYNFTLFQPQVIVNALGINDFHGTPPPPPIEIWADVYANFTRALQKLRPHAKVVMVQLSLSMVSAYQPQSSDLTQNYVILDPEEYSIYMRYMQAAFARIQSSDISNVSYYTFPEEVGNFTRGCISHPGVKGSRAAADAITPYIRTLEDW
;
A
#
# COMPACT_ATOMS: atom_id res chain seq x y z
N MET A 1 -4.54 27.96 14.74
CA MET A 1 -3.32 27.70 15.54
C MET A 1 -2.90 26.29 15.17
N PRO A 2 -1.67 26.03 14.66
CA PRO A 2 -1.32 24.66 14.32
C PRO A 2 -1.15 23.89 15.63
N ALA A 3 -1.94 22.82 15.79
CA ALA A 3 -1.80 21.89 16.89
C ALA A 3 -0.39 21.31 16.84
N ARG A 4 0.42 21.68 17.82
CA ARG A 4 1.71 21.04 18.04
C ARG A 4 1.40 19.65 18.60
N CYS A 5 1.77 18.60 17.87
CA CYS A 5 1.86 17.26 18.44
C CYS A 5 2.73 17.35 19.70
N ASN A 6 2.10 17.18 20.87
CA ASN A 6 2.82 17.15 22.13
C ASN A 6 3.56 15.82 22.20
N ASN A 7 4.90 15.91 22.19
CA ASN A 7 5.82 14.82 22.41
C ASN A 7 5.45 13.97 23.64
N ALA A 8 4.87 12.79 23.42
CA ALA A 8 4.82 11.73 24.42
C ALA A 8 5.90 10.70 24.08
N TRP A 9 6.91 10.64 24.92
CA TRP A 9 8.05 9.73 24.82
C TRP A 9 7.63 8.32 25.24
N LEU A 10 7.82 7.33 24.36
CA LEU A 10 7.89 5.92 24.74
C LEU A 10 8.93 5.20 23.86
N VAL A 11 10.08 4.90 24.45
CA VAL A 11 11.15 4.12 23.83
C VAL A 11 10.81 2.64 24.00
N LEU A 12 10.67 1.92 22.89
CA LEU A 12 10.27 0.51 22.89
C LEU A 12 11.43 -0.39 22.45
N ALA A 13 11.85 -1.28 23.36
CA ALA A 13 12.83 -2.31 23.13
C ALA A 13 12.14 -3.62 22.72
N LEU A 14 12.73 -4.36 21.77
CA LEU A 14 12.37 -5.74 21.49
C LEU A 14 12.85 -6.59 22.67
N LEU A 15 12.01 -6.74 23.69
CA LEU A 15 12.20 -7.77 24.70
C LEU A 15 11.72 -9.10 24.11
N VAL A 16 12.52 -9.67 23.21
CA VAL A 16 12.41 -11.11 22.92
C VAL A 16 12.80 -11.84 24.19
N TYR A 17 11.80 -12.25 24.98
CA TYR A 17 11.99 -13.24 26.04
C TYR A 17 12.22 -14.60 25.39
N CYS A 18 13.43 -14.80 24.88
CA CYS A 18 13.89 -16.11 24.44
C CYS A 18 15.22 -16.36 25.13
N SER A 19 15.31 -17.48 25.85
CA SER A 19 16.51 -17.91 26.57
C SER A 19 17.73 -18.15 25.68
N SER A 20 17.57 -18.05 24.35
CA SER A 20 18.62 -18.29 23.36
C SER A 20 18.33 -17.58 22.03
N ILE A 21 18.40 -16.23 22.02
CA ILE A 21 18.49 -15.49 20.74
C ILE A 21 19.88 -15.76 20.16
N VAL A 22 19.97 -16.58 19.12
CA VAL A 22 21.12 -16.54 18.23
C VAL A 22 21.09 -15.16 17.57
N SER A 23 22.22 -14.45 17.57
CA SER A 23 22.41 -13.11 16.99
C SER A 23 22.17 -13.08 15.47
N GLN A 24 20.95 -13.39 15.04
CA GLN A 24 20.54 -13.40 13.64
C GLN A 24 20.05 -11.99 13.29
N PRO A 25 20.43 -11.46 12.12
CA PRO A 25 19.89 -10.20 11.65
C PRO A 25 18.37 -10.34 11.52
N VAL A 26 17.67 -9.28 11.89
CA VAL A 26 16.27 -9.16 11.47
C VAL A 26 16.27 -8.76 10.00
N LEU A 27 15.17 -8.97 9.32
CA LEU A 27 14.99 -8.57 7.94
C LEU A 27 13.83 -7.58 7.86
N LEU A 28 14.12 -6.38 7.38
CA LEU A 28 13.14 -5.34 7.11
C LEU A 28 12.78 -5.33 5.62
N GLN A 29 11.49 -5.25 5.33
CA GLN A 29 10.98 -5.06 3.98
C GLN A 29 9.94 -3.94 3.99
N GLY A 30 9.98 -3.07 2.97
CA GLY A 30 9.10 -1.91 2.88
C GLY A 30 9.85 -0.61 3.17
N ARG A 31 9.14 0.50 3.09
CA ARG A 31 9.70 1.82 3.33
C ARG A 31 9.67 2.11 4.83
N LEU A 32 10.79 1.82 5.48
CA LEU A 32 10.95 1.85 6.93
C LEU A 32 12.13 2.74 7.31
N GLU A 33 11.90 3.65 8.25
CA GLU A 33 12.94 4.50 8.84
C GLU A 33 12.77 4.60 10.35
N PRO A 34 13.85 4.89 11.10
CA PRO A 34 13.77 5.18 12.52
C PRO A 34 12.83 6.33 12.82
N TYR A 35 12.03 6.13 13.86
CA TYR A 35 11.17 7.14 14.42
C TYR A 35 12.00 8.40 14.78
N GLY A 36 11.56 9.56 14.28
CA GLY A 36 12.28 10.83 14.42
C GLY A 36 13.27 11.14 13.30
N GLY A 37 13.31 10.34 12.22
CA GLY A 37 14.04 10.67 10.98
C GLY A 37 15.56 10.50 11.08
N SER A 38 16.03 9.60 11.96
CA SER A 38 17.45 9.26 12.02
C SER A 38 17.87 8.50 10.75
N SER A 39 19.01 8.85 10.15
CA SER A 39 19.57 8.12 9.02
C SER A 39 20.13 6.74 9.39
N ASP A 40 20.20 6.43 10.68
CA ASP A 40 20.67 5.15 11.20
C ASP A 40 19.50 4.17 11.32
N THR A 41 19.25 3.36 10.30
CA THR A 41 18.17 2.34 10.27
C THR A 41 18.33 1.23 11.31
N THR A 42 19.39 1.26 12.12
CA THR A 42 19.56 0.41 13.29
C THR A 42 18.97 1.02 14.57
N GLN A 43 18.68 2.33 14.56
CA GLN A 43 18.01 3.01 15.65
C GLN A 43 16.52 2.67 15.71
N LEU A 44 16.06 2.58 16.94
CA LEU A 44 14.75 2.09 17.30
C LEU A 44 13.98 3.17 18.06
N PRO A 45 12.64 3.22 17.92
CA PRO A 45 11.83 2.33 17.09
C PRO A 45 11.84 2.70 15.59
N LEU A 46 11.33 1.82 14.72
CA LEU A 46 11.13 2.00 13.26
C LEU A 46 9.64 2.13 12.93
N THR A 47 9.23 3.10 12.12
CA THR A 47 7.82 3.24 11.74
C THR A 47 7.49 2.40 10.50
N LEU A 48 6.43 1.57 10.53
CA LEU A 48 5.76 1.06 9.33
C LEU A 48 4.50 1.89 9.06
N SER A 49 4.57 2.83 8.13
CA SER A 49 3.39 3.53 7.62
C SER A 49 2.84 2.87 6.35
N TRP A 50 3.70 2.26 5.54
CA TRP A 50 3.31 1.76 4.21
C TRP A 50 2.72 0.34 4.24
N PRO A 51 1.70 0.05 3.44
CA PRO A 51 1.13 -1.29 3.34
C PRO A 51 2.20 -2.32 2.97
N LEU A 52 2.03 -3.55 3.46
CA LEU A 52 2.96 -4.65 3.22
C LEU A 52 4.38 -4.43 3.76
N SER A 53 4.61 -3.41 4.58
CA SER A 53 5.87 -3.30 5.30
C SER A 53 5.98 -4.42 6.34
N GLN A 54 7.17 -4.98 6.51
CA GLN A 54 7.42 -6.23 7.22
C GLN A 54 8.67 -6.19 8.08
N VAL A 55 8.60 -6.92 9.19
CA VAL A 55 9.73 -7.26 10.05
C VAL A 55 9.79 -8.77 10.18
N THR A 56 10.92 -9.37 9.81
CA THR A 56 11.14 -10.82 9.82
C THR A 56 12.27 -11.18 10.78
N VAL A 57 11.96 -11.95 11.82
CA VAL A 57 12.93 -12.37 12.84
C VAL A 57 13.14 -13.87 12.76
N THR A 58 14.40 -14.31 12.78
CA THR A 58 14.78 -15.71 12.95
C THR A 58 15.28 -15.95 14.37
N PHE A 59 14.79 -17.02 15.00
CA PHE A 59 15.15 -17.42 16.36
C PHE A 59 15.11 -18.95 16.45
N GLN A 60 15.53 -19.54 17.57
CA GLN A 60 15.53 -20.99 17.72
C GLN A 60 15.23 -21.41 19.14
N ASP A 61 14.82 -22.67 19.28
CA ASP A 61 14.67 -23.36 20.57
C ASP A 61 13.73 -22.61 21.52
N SER A 62 12.61 -22.10 20.98
CA SER A 62 11.61 -21.33 21.70
C SER A 62 10.21 -21.65 21.21
N THR A 63 9.31 -21.90 22.15
CA THR A 63 7.91 -22.20 21.84
C THR A 63 7.06 -20.94 21.61
N ALA A 64 7.63 -19.75 21.83
CA ALA A 64 6.95 -18.49 21.64
C ALA A 64 7.90 -17.34 21.25
N ILE A 65 7.32 -16.30 20.65
CA ILE A 65 7.95 -15.00 20.41
C ILE A 65 6.93 -13.90 20.65
N THR A 66 7.34 -12.84 21.36
CA THR A 66 6.52 -11.65 21.61
C THR A 66 7.12 -10.45 20.91
N VAL A 67 6.28 -9.69 20.22
CA VAL A 67 6.61 -8.38 19.67
C VAL A 67 5.78 -7.34 20.40
N VAL A 68 6.39 -6.20 20.70
CA VAL A 68 5.72 -5.06 21.32
C VAL A 68 5.58 -3.99 20.25
N LEU A 69 4.37 -3.50 20.07
CA LEU A 69 4.01 -2.45 19.12
C LEU A 69 3.63 -1.22 19.91
N ALA A 70 4.24 -0.09 19.59
CA ALA A 70 3.71 1.20 19.99
C ALA A 70 2.97 1.78 18.79
N ASN A 71 1.70 2.12 18.98
CA ASN A 71 0.99 2.96 18.04
C ASN A 71 1.48 4.40 18.22
N VAL A 72 1.79 5.08 17.11
CA VAL A 72 1.85 6.55 17.11
C VAL A 72 0.43 6.97 16.76
N SER A 73 -0.34 7.46 17.72
CA SER A 73 -1.67 7.99 17.43
C SER A 73 -1.52 9.17 16.47
N TYR A 74 -2.14 9.03 15.30
CA TYR A 74 -2.41 10.16 14.42
C TYR A 74 -3.87 10.54 14.62
N GLU A 75 -4.16 11.84 14.63
CA GLU A 75 -5.55 12.30 14.47
C GLU A 75 -6.06 11.77 13.13
N SER A 76 -7.25 11.16 13.11
CA SER A 76 -7.84 10.72 11.85
C SER A 76 -7.94 11.93 10.92
N PRO A 77 -7.46 11.84 9.67
CA PRO A 77 -7.65 12.93 8.71
C PRO A 77 -9.15 13.11 8.40
N PHE A 78 -9.98 12.12 8.69
CA PHE A 78 -11.42 12.18 8.48
C PHE A 78 -12.10 12.99 9.61
N PRO A 79 -12.68 14.18 9.30
CA PRO A 79 -13.22 15.10 10.31
C PRO A 79 -14.49 14.58 11.01
N PHE A 80 -14.98 13.39 10.64
CA PHE A 80 -16.17 12.76 11.21
C PHE A 80 -15.85 11.58 12.13
N GLU A 81 -14.57 11.29 12.35
CA GLU A 81 -14.14 10.19 13.21
C GLU A 81 -13.55 10.75 14.50
N GLU A 82 -14.31 10.64 15.60
CA GLU A 82 -13.81 10.95 16.96
C GLU A 82 -12.90 9.83 17.52
N ASP A 83 -12.71 8.73 16.76
CA ASP A 83 -11.99 7.54 17.19
C ASP A 83 -10.52 7.52 16.70
N LEU A 84 -9.63 7.09 17.59
CA LEU A 84 -8.20 6.91 17.32
C LEU A 84 -7.98 5.86 16.23
N ILE A 85 -6.92 6.01 15.42
CA ILE A 85 -6.70 5.12 14.28
C ILE A 85 -6.39 3.68 14.70
N THR A 86 -7.16 2.71 14.16
CA THR A 86 -6.94 1.27 14.40
C THR A 86 -6.03 0.69 13.33
N GLN A 87 -4.89 0.15 13.77
CA GLN A 87 -3.95 -0.52 12.87
C GLN A 87 -4.12 -2.03 12.84
N TYR A 88 -3.95 -2.64 11.67
CA TYR A 88 -4.03 -4.08 11.48
C TYR A 88 -2.69 -4.67 11.10
N VAL A 89 -2.26 -5.67 11.87
CA VAL A 89 -1.04 -6.44 11.62
C VAL A 89 -1.32 -7.93 11.61
N ALA A 90 -0.56 -8.66 10.78
CA ALA A 90 -0.54 -10.11 10.79
C ALA A 90 0.82 -10.63 11.23
N PHE A 91 0.85 -11.48 12.26
CA PHE A 91 2.03 -12.16 12.77
C PHE A 91 1.99 -13.62 12.36
N ARG A 92 2.98 -14.08 11.58
CA ARG A 92 3.01 -15.42 10.99
C ARG A 92 4.35 -16.08 11.27
N SER A 93 4.36 -17.39 11.46
CA SER A 93 5.60 -18.18 11.62
C SER A 93 5.78 -19.22 10.52
N SER A 94 7.02 -19.68 10.34
CA SER A 94 7.36 -20.82 9.46
C SER A 94 6.68 -22.13 9.89
N ALA A 95 6.20 -22.22 11.12
CA ALA A 95 5.41 -23.34 11.65
C ALA A 95 3.90 -23.18 11.40
N ALA A 96 3.50 -22.22 10.54
CA ALA A 96 2.11 -21.89 10.20
C ALA A 96 1.23 -21.39 11.36
N VAL A 97 1.83 -21.06 12.52
CA VAL A 97 1.12 -20.32 13.57
C VAL A 97 0.90 -18.88 13.08
N THR A 98 -0.35 -18.41 13.13
CA THR A 98 -0.77 -17.09 12.66
C THR A 98 -1.63 -16.40 13.71
N GLN A 99 -1.42 -15.10 13.88
CA GLN A 99 -2.26 -14.21 14.68
C GLN A 99 -2.47 -12.91 13.92
N GLU A 100 -3.72 -12.48 13.75
CA GLU A 100 -4.07 -11.16 13.22
C GLU A 100 -4.57 -10.30 14.39
N VAL A 101 -4.08 -9.07 14.48
CA VAL A 101 -4.32 -8.19 15.63
C VAL A 101 -4.69 -6.80 15.15
N SER A 102 -5.75 -6.26 15.73
CA SER A 102 -6.05 -4.83 15.69
C SER A 102 -5.37 -4.14 16.88
N VAL A 103 -4.64 -3.07 16.59
CA VAL A 103 -3.91 -2.24 17.57
C VAL A 103 -4.59 -0.88 17.59
N MET A 104 -5.32 -0.61 18.66
CA MET A 104 -5.78 0.75 18.98
C MET A 104 -4.65 1.50 19.70
N ASP A 105 -4.80 2.82 19.88
CA ASP A 105 -3.82 3.69 20.55
C ASP A 105 -3.17 3.07 21.81
N GLY A 106 -1.86 3.33 21.99
CA GLY A 106 -1.05 2.78 23.06
C GLY A 106 -0.13 1.60 22.66
N GLU A 107 0.26 0.81 23.66
CA GLU A 107 1.15 -0.34 23.49
C GLU A 107 0.35 -1.64 23.33
N ALA A 108 0.62 -2.40 22.27
CA ALA A 108 0.11 -3.76 22.09
C ALA A 108 1.24 -4.79 22.19
N ARG A 109 1.00 -5.87 22.94
CA ARG A 109 1.93 -7.01 23.05
C ARG A 109 1.35 -8.21 22.33
N ILE A 110 1.97 -8.63 21.25
CA ILE A 110 1.49 -9.73 20.39
C ILE A 110 2.42 -10.92 20.57
N THR A 111 1.87 -12.09 20.90
CA THR A 111 2.66 -13.30 21.17
C THR A 111 2.21 -14.45 20.28
N LEU A 112 3.08 -14.90 19.37
CA LEU A 112 2.94 -16.20 18.74
C LEU A 112 3.41 -17.27 19.73
N SER A 113 2.56 -18.24 20.01
CA SER A 113 2.84 -19.35 20.91
C SER A 113 2.50 -20.69 20.25
N GLY A 114 2.99 -21.79 20.82
CA GLY A 114 2.78 -23.14 20.27
C GLY A 114 3.76 -23.51 19.15
N LEU A 115 4.91 -22.83 19.08
CA LEU A 115 5.99 -23.20 18.16
C LEU A 115 6.68 -24.49 18.65
N PRO A 116 7.25 -25.30 17.74
CA PRO A 116 8.04 -26.46 18.13
C PRO A 116 9.18 -26.07 19.08
N GLU A 117 9.47 -26.90 20.08
CA GLU A 117 10.47 -26.57 21.12
C GLU A 117 11.90 -26.51 20.61
N ARG A 118 12.21 -27.15 19.47
CA ARG A 118 13.58 -27.26 18.93
C ARG A 118 13.67 -26.83 17.48
N GLY A 119 14.80 -26.24 17.14
CA GLY A 119 15.18 -25.87 15.78
C GLY A 119 14.87 -24.42 15.44
N PRO A 120 15.22 -23.98 14.22
CA PRO A 120 15.03 -22.62 13.79
C PRO A 120 13.56 -22.32 13.47
N HIS A 121 13.13 -21.13 13.87
CA HIS A 121 11.85 -20.52 13.54
C HIS A 121 12.09 -19.22 12.81
N THR A 122 11.22 -18.90 11.86
CA THR A 122 11.14 -17.57 11.26
C THR A 122 9.76 -17.04 11.56
N ALA A 123 9.67 -15.81 12.06
CA ALA A 123 8.40 -15.13 12.25
C ALA A 123 8.41 -13.79 11.51
N VAL A 124 7.32 -13.51 10.81
CA VAL A 124 7.11 -12.31 9.99
C VAL A 124 5.92 -11.57 10.55
N LEU A 125 6.13 -10.33 10.95
CA LEU A 125 5.05 -9.40 11.18
C LEU A 125 4.88 -8.50 9.96
N THR A 126 3.64 -8.33 9.51
CA THR A 126 3.27 -7.55 8.33
C THR A 126 2.21 -6.52 8.69
N LYS A 127 2.40 -5.26 8.27
CA LYS A 127 1.32 -4.27 8.24
C LYS A 127 0.37 -4.62 7.09
N ILE A 128 -0.87 -4.97 7.41
CA ILE A 128 -1.85 -5.47 6.44
C ILE A 128 -2.91 -4.43 6.06
N ASP A 129 -2.95 -3.30 6.72
CA ASP A 129 -3.75 -2.14 6.32
C ASP A 129 -2.92 -1.10 5.54
N GLU A 130 -3.61 -0.12 4.98
CA GLU A 130 -3.03 0.95 4.18
C GLU A 130 -2.47 2.12 5.00
N SER A 131 -1.75 3.01 4.31
CA SER A 131 -1.06 4.11 4.96
C SER A 131 -1.98 5.07 5.69
N ASN A 132 -3.11 5.47 5.11
CA ASN A 132 -4.15 6.29 5.76
C ASN A 132 -4.65 5.74 7.11
N HIS A 133 -4.38 4.48 7.46
CA HIS A 133 -4.71 3.90 8.77
C HIS A 133 -3.54 3.96 9.78
N GLY A 134 -2.65 4.94 9.65
CA GLY A 134 -1.55 5.19 10.61
C GLY A 134 -0.33 4.29 10.41
N GLY A 135 0.68 4.47 11.28
CA GLY A 135 1.90 3.67 11.29
C GLY A 135 2.29 3.12 12.67
N CYS A 136 2.93 1.94 12.71
CA CYS A 136 3.35 1.28 13.96
C CYS A 136 4.87 1.27 14.09
N ASN A 137 5.36 1.29 15.34
CA ASN A 137 6.79 1.39 15.67
C ASN A 137 7.43 0.04 16.06
N PHE A 138 8.65 -0.24 15.56
CA PHE A 138 9.31 -1.56 15.56
C PHE A 138 10.79 -1.56 15.87
N VAL A 139 11.39 -2.74 15.95
CA VAL A 139 12.82 -2.91 16.21
C VAL A 139 13.49 -3.72 15.11
N SER A 140 14.56 -3.20 14.47
CA SER A 140 15.85 -3.88 14.09
C SER A 140 16.47 -3.42 12.74
N THR A 141 17.38 -4.20 12.11
CA THR A 141 18.22 -3.88 10.92
C THR A 141 17.90 -4.77 9.71
N PRO A 142 18.34 -4.49 8.46
CA PRO A 142 17.98 -5.27 7.26
C PRO A 142 19.07 -6.21 6.70
N ASP A 143 18.62 -7.27 5.99
CA ASP A 143 19.39 -8.04 5.00
C ASP A 143 18.51 -8.31 3.76
N THR A 144 18.36 -7.31 2.87
CA THR A 144 17.35 -7.33 1.80
C THR A 144 17.74 -8.26 0.63
N PRO A 145 16.82 -9.08 0.09
CA PRO A 145 17.00 -9.79 -1.18
C PRO A 145 17.55 -8.90 -2.31
N ALA A 146 18.34 -9.49 -3.22
CA ALA A 146 18.96 -8.74 -4.33
C ALA A 146 17.93 -8.17 -5.35
N ARG A 147 16.73 -8.76 -5.42
CA ARG A 147 15.65 -8.32 -6.32
C ARG A 147 14.65 -7.45 -5.56
N GLY A 148 14.29 -6.32 -6.13
CA GLY A 148 13.37 -5.34 -5.56
C GLY A 148 12.38 -4.82 -6.60
N ILE A 149 11.12 -4.74 -6.20
CA ILE A 149 10.03 -4.14 -6.95
C ILE A 149 9.40 -3.03 -6.10
N GLU A 150 9.19 -1.85 -6.66
CA GLU A 150 8.39 -0.80 -6.01
C GLU A 150 7.05 -0.68 -6.75
N PHE A 151 5.95 -0.93 -6.05
CA PHE A 151 4.60 -0.78 -6.55
C PHE A 151 4.05 0.57 -6.10
N ILE A 152 3.51 1.34 -7.04
CA ILE A 152 2.96 2.68 -6.83
C ILE A 152 1.53 2.68 -7.31
N GLY A 153 0.59 3.08 -6.47
CA GLY A 153 -0.83 3.00 -6.82
C GLY A 153 -1.75 3.50 -5.72
N ASP A 154 -2.94 2.94 -5.69
CA ASP A 154 -4.06 3.34 -4.84
C ASP A 154 -4.67 2.12 -4.15
N SER A 155 -5.98 2.16 -3.87
CA SER A 155 -6.77 1.10 -3.25
C SER A 155 -6.64 -0.27 -3.94
N MET A 156 -6.30 -0.28 -5.24
CA MET A 156 -6.09 -1.51 -6.02
C MET A 156 -4.82 -2.26 -5.60
N LEU A 157 -3.89 -1.60 -4.92
CA LEU A 157 -2.63 -2.19 -4.44
C LEU A 157 -2.63 -2.47 -2.94
N THR A 158 -3.43 -1.71 -2.18
CA THR A 158 -3.40 -1.76 -0.70
C THR A 158 -4.20 -2.89 -0.09
N GLY A 159 -4.93 -3.66 -0.92
CA GLY A 159 -5.81 -4.72 -0.44
C GLY A 159 -7.13 -4.20 0.14
N PHE A 160 -7.51 -2.97 -0.19
CA PHE A 160 -8.77 -2.37 0.24
C PHE A 160 -9.98 -3.23 -0.19
N GLY A 161 -10.84 -3.57 0.77
CA GLY A 161 -12.05 -4.37 0.53
C GLY A 161 -11.83 -5.84 0.11
N ILE A 162 -10.59 -6.34 0.14
CA ILE A 162 -10.22 -7.65 -0.41
C ILE A 162 -10.82 -8.86 0.32
N LEU A 163 -11.13 -8.70 1.61
CA LEU A 163 -11.63 -9.78 2.47
C LEU A 163 -13.15 -9.94 2.43
N GLY A 164 -13.88 -8.91 2.01
CA GLY A 164 -15.33 -8.94 1.97
C GLY A 164 -15.89 -9.39 0.62
N THR A 165 -17.20 -9.33 0.52
CA THR A 165 -17.96 -9.40 -0.73
C THR A 165 -18.80 -8.15 -0.86
N ASN A 166 -19.20 -7.76 -2.07
CA ASN A 166 -20.08 -6.60 -2.25
C ASN A 166 -21.35 -6.68 -1.37
N ASP A 167 -21.88 -7.87 -1.11
CA ASP A 167 -23.06 -8.07 -0.24
C ASP A 167 -22.76 -7.97 1.26
N SER A 168 -21.54 -8.29 1.69
CA SER A 168 -21.17 -8.32 3.11
C SER A 168 -20.73 -6.95 3.64
N CYS A 169 -20.43 -6.03 2.74
CA CYS A 169 -19.90 -4.73 3.09
C CYS A 169 -21.00 -3.68 2.91
N SER A 170 -21.33 -2.95 3.98
CA SER A 170 -22.13 -1.73 3.82
C SER A 170 -21.34 -0.70 3.01
N SER A 171 -21.98 0.40 2.60
CA SER A 171 -21.30 1.54 1.99
C SER A 171 -20.11 2.07 2.79
N ASN A 172 -20.02 1.71 4.08
CA ASN A 172 -18.94 2.07 4.99
C ASN A 172 -18.04 0.85 5.20
N LEU A 173 -17.02 0.70 4.35
CA LEU A 173 -15.99 -0.36 4.47
C LEU A 173 -15.13 -0.23 5.70
N CYS A 174 -15.07 1.00 6.20
CA CYS A 174 -14.44 1.38 7.43
C CYS A 174 -15.53 1.91 8.37
N SER A 175 -15.53 1.43 9.60
CA SER A 175 -16.42 1.95 10.66
C SER A 175 -15.55 2.79 11.58
N GLY A 176 -15.55 4.10 11.34
CA GLY A 176 -14.49 4.95 11.88
C GLY A 176 -13.15 4.51 11.30
N SER A 177 -12.12 4.58 12.12
CA SER A 177 -10.74 4.29 11.73
C SER A 177 -10.38 2.80 11.56
N ALA A 178 -11.38 1.91 11.60
CA ALA A 178 -11.22 0.47 11.50
C ALA A 178 -11.73 -0.04 10.15
N CYS A 179 -10.84 -0.61 9.33
CA CYS A 179 -11.16 -1.15 8.00
C CYS A 179 -10.96 -2.68 7.96
N PRO A 180 -11.88 -3.47 8.55
CA PRO A 180 -11.71 -4.91 8.76
C PRO A 180 -11.69 -5.73 7.46
N TYR A 181 -12.05 -5.12 6.33
CA TYR A 181 -12.06 -5.79 5.03
C TYR A 181 -10.77 -5.59 4.21
N THR A 182 -9.79 -4.87 4.76
CA THR A 182 -8.52 -4.56 4.10
C THR A 182 -7.42 -5.54 4.54
N ASP A 183 -6.69 -6.11 3.57
CA ASP A 183 -5.53 -6.98 3.83
C ASP A 183 -4.53 -6.94 2.67
N ALA A 184 -3.53 -6.06 2.79
CA ALA A 184 -2.44 -5.89 1.85
C ALA A 184 -1.63 -7.19 1.64
N SER A 185 -1.60 -8.12 2.60
CA SER A 185 -0.87 -9.38 2.41
C SER A 185 -1.55 -10.34 1.43
N LYS A 186 -2.77 -10.01 1.00
CA LYS A 186 -3.52 -10.73 -0.04
C LYS A 186 -3.61 -9.97 -1.35
N SER A 187 -3.11 -8.73 -1.41
CA SER A 187 -3.14 -7.92 -2.64
C SER A 187 -2.16 -8.47 -3.67
N TRP A 188 -2.34 -8.11 -4.94
CA TRP A 188 -1.52 -8.63 -6.01
C TRP A 188 -0.02 -8.26 -5.88
N PRO A 189 0.41 -7.08 -5.38
CA PRO A 189 1.82 -6.86 -5.02
C PRO A 189 2.40 -7.93 -4.09
N ALA A 190 1.64 -8.34 -3.07
CA ALA A 190 2.05 -9.35 -2.10
C ALA A 190 2.17 -10.76 -2.69
N LEU A 191 1.51 -11.01 -3.82
CA LEU A 191 1.59 -12.27 -4.56
C LEU A 191 2.68 -12.25 -5.63
N VAL A 192 2.87 -11.12 -6.31
CA VAL A 192 3.86 -10.94 -7.37
C VAL A 192 5.29 -11.04 -6.83
N ALA A 193 5.64 -10.27 -5.79
CA ALA A 193 7.02 -10.19 -5.32
C ALA A 193 7.62 -11.55 -4.90
N PRO A 194 6.95 -12.35 -4.05
CA PRO A 194 7.45 -13.67 -3.67
C PRO A 194 7.58 -14.62 -4.87
N SER A 195 6.68 -14.53 -5.86
CA SER A 195 6.73 -15.38 -7.07
C SER A 195 7.94 -15.08 -7.98
N LEU A 196 8.59 -13.94 -7.76
CA LEU A 196 9.79 -13.48 -8.46
C LEU A 196 11.04 -13.50 -7.55
N ASN A 197 10.92 -14.02 -6.33
CA ASN A 197 11.95 -13.97 -5.29
C ASN A 197 12.47 -12.53 -5.06
N ALA A 198 11.55 -11.57 -5.01
CA ALA A 198 11.83 -10.15 -4.88
C ALA A 198 11.18 -9.56 -3.61
N THR A 199 11.81 -8.52 -3.09
CA THR A 199 11.25 -7.63 -2.06
C THR A 199 10.29 -6.64 -2.72
N ALA A 200 9.16 -6.37 -2.07
CA ALA A 200 8.21 -5.34 -2.51
C ALA A 200 8.20 -4.14 -1.55
N HIS A 201 8.23 -2.94 -2.12
CA HIS A 201 7.75 -1.72 -1.47
C HIS A 201 6.40 -1.36 -2.10
N VAL A 202 5.35 -1.14 -1.30
CA VAL A 202 4.04 -0.71 -1.80
C VAL A 202 3.78 0.71 -1.32
N ILE A 203 3.80 1.66 -2.24
CA ILE A 203 3.45 3.06 -2.00
C ILE A 203 2.04 3.25 -2.53
N GLY A 204 1.05 3.15 -1.64
CA GLY A 204 -0.35 3.23 -2.01
C GLY A 204 -1.22 3.84 -0.93
N TRP A 205 -2.22 4.59 -1.38
CA TRP A 205 -3.19 5.30 -0.54
C TRP A 205 -4.55 5.28 -1.25
N SER A 206 -5.61 4.78 -0.59
CA SER A 206 -6.93 4.70 -1.20
C SER A 206 -7.47 6.06 -1.65
N ALA A 207 -8.11 6.09 -2.82
CA ALA A 207 -8.61 7.30 -3.49
C ALA A 207 -7.53 8.33 -3.89
N ALA A 208 -6.25 8.07 -3.66
CA ALA A 208 -5.17 8.92 -4.17
C ALA A 208 -4.97 8.69 -5.68
N GLY A 209 -4.65 9.77 -6.39
CA GLY A 209 -4.34 9.75 -7.82
C GLY A 209 -2.98 10.38 -8.11
N LEU A 210 -2.70 10.62 -9.40
CA LEU A 210 -1.59 11.49 -9.79
C LEU A 210 -1.89 12.95 -9.51
N THR A 211 -3.16 13.31 -9.64
CA THR A 211 -3.75 14.58 -9.25
C THR A 211 -4.71 14.34 -8.09
N ASN A 212 -5.21 15.42 -7.49
CA ASN A 212 -6.12 15.38 -6.36
C ASN A 212 -7.58 15.09 -6.79
N GLY A 213 -7.79 14.17 -7.75
CA GLY A 213 -9.12 13.80 -8.26
C GLY A 213 -10.05 13.30 -7.15
N GLY A 214 -9.56 12.37 -6.32
CA GLY A 214 -10.30 11.86 -5.15
C GLY A 214 -10.66 12.96 -4.14
N ALA A 215 -9.72 13.87 -3.84
CA ALA A 215 -10.00 15.02 -2.98
C ALA A 215 -11.03 15.98 -3.61
N ALA A 216 -10.95 16.26 -4.90
CA ALA A 216 -11.88 17.13 -5.58
C ALA A 216 -13.31 16.57 -5.56
N GLY A 217 -13.47 15.26 -5.80
CA GLY A 217 -14.77 14.62 -5.71
C GLY A 217 -15.32 14.55 -4.29
N TYR A 218 -14.46 14.27 -3.31
CA TYR A 218 -14.87 14.31 -1.91
C TYR A 218 -15.31 15.71 -1.46
N ALA A 219 -14.56 16.75 -1.83
CA ALA A 219 -14.87 18.15 -1.53
C ALA A 219 -16.25 18.53 -2.06
N LEU A 220 -16.56 18.18 -3.30
CA LEU A 220 -17.87 18.44 -3.92
C LEU A 220 -19.00 17.64 -3.26
N ALA A 221 -18.78 16.35 -2.97
CA ALA A 221 -19.81 15.48 -2.43
C ALA A 221 -20.18 15.80 -0.97
N ASN A 222 -19.25 16.37 -0.20
CA ASN A 222 -19.40 16.60 1.25
C ASN A 222 -19.42 18.08 1.64
N ASP A 223 -19.39 19.00 0.67
CA ASP A 223 -19.36 20.46 0.91
C ASP A 223 -18.22 20.89 1.86
N VAL A 224 -17.02 20.33 1.65
CA VAL A 224 -15.80 20.67 2.40
C VAL A 224 -14.79 21.39 1.49
N SER A 225 -13.84 22.10 2.09
CA SER A 225 -12.82 22.78 1.29
C SER A 225 -11.94 21.76 0.56
N PHE A 226 -11.44 22.14 -0.62
CA PHE A 226 -10.48 21.30 -1.35
C PHE A 226 -9.19 21.07 -0.57
N GLU A 227 -8.79 22.01 0.28
CA GLU A 227 -7.63 21.89 1.16
C GLU A 227 -7.86 20.78 2.19
N ASP A 228 -9.01 20.78 2.88
CA ASP A 228 -9.38 19.73 3.83
C ASP A 228 -9.55 18.38 3.14
N ALA A 229 -10.14 18.34 1.95
CA ALA A 229 -10.24 17.08 1.20
C ALA A 229 -8.88 16.55 0.74
N SER A 230 -7.91 17.43 0.49
CA SER A 230 -6.55 17.06 0.05
C SER A 230 -5.66 16.57 1.18
N THR A 231 -5.99 16.85 2.44
CA THR A 231 -5.32 16.20 3.58
C THR A 231 -5.79 14.77 3.76
N ILE A 232 -7.05 14.47 3.40
CA ILE A 232 -7.65 13.14 3.45
C ILE A 232 -7.20 12.28 2.25
N PHE A 233 -7.25 12.87 1.06
CA PHE A 233 -6.93 12.21 -0.22
C PHE A 233 -5.78 12.95 -0.93
N PRO A 234 -4.55 12.86 -0.38
CA PRO A 234 -3.38 13.43 -1.03
C PRO A 234 -3.11 12.78 -2.39
N ASN A 235 -2.32 13.44 -3.23
CA ASN A 235 -1.81 12.81 -4.46
C ASN A 235 -0.56 11.96 -4.16
N ILE A 236 -0.31 10.97 -4.99
CA ILE A 236 0.81 10.04 -4.82
C ILE A 236 2.17 10.68 -5.07
N PRO A 237 2.36 11.63 -6.02
CA PRO A 237 3.64 12.34 -6.15
C PRO A 237 4.13 12.99 -4.84
N ASP A 238 3.25 13.63 -4.07
CA ASP A 238 3.59 14.27 -2.80
C ASP A 238 3.87 13.25 -1.69
N LEU A 239 3.16 12.11 -1.71
CA LEU A 239 3.38 10.99 -0.80
C LEU A 239 4.67 10.21 -1.12
N TYR A 240 5.05 10.13 -2.39
CA TYR A 240 6.14 9.27 -2.86
C TYR A 240 7.51 9.68 -2.30
N ILE A 241 7.70 10.93 -1.89
CA ILE A 241 8.96 11.38 -1.29
C ILE A 241 9.09 11.02 0.19
N ARG A 242 8.01 10.58 0.84
CA ARG A 242 7.92 10.45 2.29
C ARG A 242 8.30 9.05 2.77
N TRP A 243 8.96 8.97 3.92
CA TRP A 243 9.13 7.68 4.60
C TRP A 243 7.92 7.33 5.45
N ASP A 244 7.23 8.33 6.02
CA ASP A 244 5.93 8.19 6.68
C ASP A 244 4.84 8.85 5.83
N GLY A 245 3.80 8.10 5.48
CA GLY A 245 2.68 8.64 4.69
C GLY A 245 1.98 9.82 5.35
N HIS A 246 1.96 9.87 6.69
CA HIS A 246 1.28 10.90 7.47
C HIS A 246 2.15 12.10 7.83
N ASP A 247 3.47 11.94 7.87
CA ASP A 247 4.38 13.03 8.17
C ASP A 247 4.79 13.73 6.86
N ALA A 248 4.20 14.90 6.61
CA ALA A 248 4.46 15.70 5.43
C ALA A 248 5.90 16.25 5.35
N ASP A 249 6.61 16.33 6.49
CA ASP A 249 7.99 16.78 6.55
C ASP A 249 8.98 15.61 6.43
N SER A 250 8.49 14.37 6.46
CA SER A 250 9.32 13.18 6.30
C SER A 250 9.85 13.05 4.88
N VAL A 251 11.13 12.72 4.74
CA VAL A 251 11.78 12.53 3.44
C VAL A 251 12.52 11.20 3.44
N TYR A 252 12.11 10.30 2.56
CA TYR A 252 12.72 8.98 2.44
C TYR A 252 14.15 9.05 1.89
N ASN A 253 15.06 8.29 2.49
CA ASN A 253 16.37 8.08 1.91
C ASN A 253 16.32 7.04 0.78
N PHE A 254 16.26 7.54 -0.46
CA PHE A 254 16.20 6.73 -1.67
C PHE A 254 17.42 5.79 -1.88
N THR A 255 18.54 5.97 -1.16
CA THR A 255 19.67 5.02 -1.27
C THR A 255 19.42 3.69 -0.54
N LEU A 256 18.44 3.63 0.36
CA LEU A 256 18.16 2.44 1.18
C LEU A 256 17.52 1.30 0.38
N PHE A 257 16.85 1.64 -0.73
CA PHE A 257 16.21 0.65 -1.60
C PHE A 257 16.24 1.15 -3.05
N GLN A 258 16.85 0.40 -3.95
CA GLN A 258 16.89 0.69 -5.38
C GLN A 258 16.26 -0.49 -6.14
N PRO A 259 14.95 -0.43 -6.46
CA PRO A 259 14.27 -1.50 -7.17
C PRO A 259 14.80 -1.62 -8.60
N GLN A 260 14.74 -2.83 -9.17
CA GLN A 260 14.98 -3.00 -10.61
C GLN A 260 13.71 -2.73 -11.42
N VAL A 261 12.52 -2.90 -10.82
CA VAL A 261 11.24 -2.64 -11.48
C VAL A 261 10.37 -1.74 -10.63
N ILE A 262 9.77 -0.72 -11.26
CA ILE A 262 8.70 0.08 -10.67
C ILE A 262 7.40 -0.25 -11.42
N VAL A 263 6.36 -0.63 -10.69
CA VAL A 263 5.02 -0.87 -11.25
C VAL A 263 4.13 0.29 -10.85
N ASN A 264 3.84 1.19 -11.78
CA ASN A 264 3.00 2.37 -11.56
C ASN A 264 1.58 2.10 -12.09
N ALA A 265 0.66 1.79 -11.18
CA ALA A 265 -0.74 1.48 -11.44
C ALA A 265 -1.68 2.60 -11.01
N LEU A 266 -1.23 3.87 -11.10
CA LEU A 266 -2.06 5.03 -10.82
C LEU A 266 -3.00 5.39 -11.96
N GLY A 267 -4.05 6.12 -11.60
CA GLY A 267 -4.84 6.92 -12.52
C GLY A 267 -6.33 6.82 -12.29
N ILE A 268 -6.85 5.70 -11.76
CA ILE A 268 -8.31 5.50 -11.72
C ILE A 268 -9.03 6.60 -10.91
N ASN A 269 -8.46 7.04 -9.79
CA ASN A 269 -9.07 8.07 -8.95
C ASN A 269 -9.01 9.48 -9.57
N ASP A 270 -8.22 9.68 -10.62
CA ASP A 270 -8.22 10.91 -11.39
C ASP A 270 -9.43 11.02 -12.34
N PHE A 271 -10.14 9.91 -12.60
CA PHE A 271 -11.26 9.81 -13.53
C PHE A 271 -12.56 9.34 -12.88
N HIS A 272 -12.56 9.03 -11.59
CA HIS A 272 -13.76 8.60 -10.88
C HIS A 272 -14.60 9.81 -10.45
N GLY A 273 -15.85 9.83 -10.89
CA GLY A 273 -16.86 10.79 -10.49
C GLY A 273 -16.62 12.21 -11.02
N THR A 274 -17.13 13.18 -10.27
CA THR A 274 -16.95 14.62 -10.52
C THR A 274 -15.90 15.20 -9.57
N PRO A 275 -15.15 16.25 -9.95
CA PRO A 275 -15.19 16.98 -11.22
C PRO A 275 -14.54 16.18 -12.36
N PRO A 276 -14.77 16.57 -13.63
CA PRO A 276 -14.08 15.95 -14.75
C PRO A 276 -12.55 16.04 -14.60
N PRO A 277 -11.79 15.09 -15.17
CA PRO A 277 -10.34 15.13 -15.14
C PRO A 277 -9.80 16.42 -15.78
N PRO A 278 -8.57 16.84 -15.42
CA PRO A 278 -7.92 17.97 -16.09
C PRO A 278 -7.77 17.68 -17.60
N PRO A 279 -7.51 18.69 -18.46
CA PRO A 279 -7.31 18.44 -19.89
C PRO A 279 -6.23 17.39 -20.16
N ILE A 280 -6.42 16.56 -21.20
CA ILE A 280 -5.57 15.40 -21.50
C ILE A 280 -4.07 15.71 -21.57
N GLU A 281 -3.70 16.85 -22.16
CA GLU A 281 -2.29 17.27 -22.25
C GLU A 281 -1.69 17.59 -20.87
N ILE A 282 -2.48 18.19 -19.99
CA ILE A 282 -2.06 18.53 -18.62
C ILE A 282 -1.85 17.25 -17.81
N TRP A 283 -2.80 16.32 -17.90
CA TRP A 283 -2.66 15.04 -17.18
C TRP A 283 -1.50 14.21 -17.72
N ALA A 284 -1.31 14.17 -19.05
CA ALA A 284 -0.18 13.50 -19.68
C ALA A 284 1.17 14.10 -19.25
N ASP A 285 1.26 15.43 -19.15
CA ASP A 285 2.45 16.11 -18.61
C ASP A 285 2.70 15.76 -17.14
N VAL A 286 1.66 15.70 -16.30
CA VAL A 286 1.79 15.29 -14.89
C VAL A 286 2.33 13.85 -14.78
N TYR A 287 1.76 12.91 -15.54
CA TYR A 287 2.23 11.52 -15.54
C TYR A 287 3.70 11.41 -15.99
N ALA A 288 4.05 12.09 -17.08
CA ALA A 288 5.41 12.10 -17.61
C ALA A 288 6.40 12.73 -16.62
N ASN A 289 6.03 13.85 -15.99
CA ASN A 289 6.88 14.51 -15.00
C ASN A 289 7.08 13.66 -13.75
N PHE A 290 6.04 12.99 -13.26
CA PHE A 290 6.19 12.05 -12.15
C PHE A 290 7.09 10.87 -12.54
N THR A 291 6.89 10.32 -13.75
CA THR A 291 7.77 9.24 -14.27
C THR A 291 9.22 9.70 -14.36
N ARG A 292 9.50 10.94 -14.82
CA ARG A 292 10.86 11.51 -14.82
C ARG A 292 11.41 11.64 -13.40
N ALA A 293 10.59 12.02 -12.43
CA ALA A 293 11.00 12.07 -11.02
C ALA A 293 11.36 10.68 -10.49
N LEU A 294 10.57 9.64 -10.82
CA LEU A 294 10.88 8.25 -10.50
C LEU A 294 12.23 7.84 -11.08
N GLN A 295 12.50 8.14 -12.36
CA GLN A 295 13.81 7.82 -12.97
C GLN A 295 14.97 8.55 -12.30
N LYS A 296 14.78 9.81 -11.90
CA LYS A 296 15.83 10.57 -11.21
C LYS A 296 16.17 9.95 -9.86
N LEU A 297 15.17 9.47 -9.13
CA LEU A 297 15.33 8.86 -7.81
C LEU A 297 15.77 7.39 -7.89
N ARG A 298 15.39 6.70 -8.99
CA ARG A 298 15.61 5.26 -9.28
C ARG A 298 16.21 5.06 -10.68
N PRO A 299 17.45 5.53 -10.93
CA PRO A 299 18.02 5.62 -12.29
C PRO A 299 18.19 4.29 -13.02
N HIS A 300 18.20 3.17 -12.30
CA HIS A 300 18.35 1.83 -12.88
C HIS A 300 17.03 1.09 -13.05
N ALA A 301 15.92 1.62 -12.51
CA ALA A 301 14.65 0.93 -12.54
C ALA A 301 14.01 0.99 -13.95
N LYS A 302 13.41 -0.12 -14.37
CA LYS A 302 12.45 -0.15 -15.46
C LYS A 302 11.07 0.21 -14.91
N VAL A 303 10.41 1.19 -15.52
CA VAL A 303 9.08 1.63 -15.09
C VAL A 303 8.03 0.96 -15.97
N VAL A 304 7.05 0.31 -15.35
CA VAL A 304 5.86 -0.23 -16.01
C VAL A 304 4.70 0.70 -15.71
N MET A 305 4.22 1.39 -16.73
CA MET A 305 2.94 2.08 -16.68
C MET A 305 1.82 1.05 -16.85
N VAL A 306 0.99 0.88 -15.82
CA VAL A 306 -0.06 -0.12 -15.78
C VAL A 306 -1.41 0.52 -16.02
N GLN A 307 -2.12 0.06 -17.06
CA GLN A 307 -3.53 0.35 -17.27
C GLN A 307 -4.38 -0.83 -16.78
N LEU A 308 -5.27 -0.57 -15.84
CA LEU A 308 -6.29 -1.55 -15.43
C LEU A 308 -7.31 -1.74 -16.56
N SER A 309 -7.86 -2.94 -16.73
CA SER A 309 -8.85 -3.22 -17.77
C SER A 309 -10.25 -2.72 -17.38
N LEU A 310 -11.17 -2.63 -18.34
CA LEU A 310 -12.56 -2.23 -18.05
C LEU A 310 -13.18 -3.23 -17.07
N SER A 311 -13.00 -4.52 -17.34
CA SER A 311 -13.47 -5.59 -16.47
C SER A 311 -12.87 -5.55 -15.06
N MET A 312 -11.72 -4.90 -14.85
CA MET A 312 -11.12 -4.75 -13.51
C MET A 312 -11.69 -3.55 -12.74
N VAL A 313 -12.18 -2.51 -13.40
CA VAL A 313 -12.68 -1.29 -12.73
C VAL A 313 -14.20 -1.10 -12.81
N SER A 314 -14.84 -1.75 -13.77
CA SER A 314 -16.24 -1.48 -14.16
C SER A 314 -17.10 -2.74 -14.20
N ALA A 315 -16.64 -3.90 -13.68
CA ALA A 315 -17.46 -5.11 -13.80
C ALA A 315 -18.77 -4.95 -13.03
N TYR A 316 -19.81 -4.63 -13.79
CA TYR A 316 -21.20 -4.69 -13.41
C TYR A 316 -21.49 -6.10 -12.90
N GLN A 317 -21.73 -6.23 -11.61
CA GLN A 317 -22.31 -7.45 -11.06
C GLN A 317 -23.83 -7.26 -10.99
N PRO A 318 -24.63 -7.95 -11.82
CA PRO A 318 -26.07 -8.02 -11.62
C PRO A 318 -26.35 -8.93 -10.42
N GLN A 319 -26.08 -8.48 -9.19
CA GLN A 319 -26.24 -9.30 -7.99
C GLN A 319 -27.03 -8.67 -6.85
N SER A 320 -27.73 -7.57 -7.09
CA SER A 320 -28.81 -7.17 -6.19
C SER A 320 -30.08 -6.86 -6.98
N SER A 321 -31.23 -7.29 -6.45
CA SER A 321 -32.54 -6.79 -6.86
C SER A 321 -32.74 -5.30 -6.50
N ASP A 322 -31.74 -4.70 -5.85
CA ASP A 322 -31.69 -3.31 -5.45
C ASP A 322 -30.69 -2.55 -6.34
N LEU A 323 -31.18 -2.01 -7.44
CA LEU A 323 -30.41 -1.26 -8.45
C LEU A 323 -29.70 -0.01 -7.91
N THR A 324 -29.87 0.32 -6.62
CA THR A 324 -29.29 1.52 -5.98
C THR A 324 -27.87 1.34 -5.43
N GLN A 325 -27.30 0.13 -5.45
CA GLN A 325 -25.96 -0.16 -4.90
C GLN A 325 -24.97 -0.76 -5.92
N ASN A 326 -25.04 -0.36 -7.19
CA ASN A 326 -24.01 -0.73 -8.17
C ASN A 326 -22.75 0.11 -7.96
N TYR A 327 -21.91 -0.27 -7.01
CA TYR A 327 -20.58 0.31 -6.90
C TYR A 327 -19.75 -0.09 -8.13
N VAL A 328 -19.28 0.87 -8.89
CA VAL A 328 -18.23 0.69 -9.90
C VAL A 328 -17.11 1.65 -9.56
N ILE A 329 -15.86 1.29 -9.86
CA ILE A 329 -14.71 2.18 -9.63
C ILE A 329 -14.67 3.21 -10.75
N LEU A 330 -14.86 2.76 -12.00
CA LEU A 330 -15.09 3.62 -13.15
C LEU A 330 -16.27 3.06 -13.92
N ASP A 331 -17.22 3.90 -14.32
CA ASP A 331 -18.21 3.51 -15.31
C ASP A 331 -17.55 3.38 -16.72
N PRO A 332 -18.25 2.81 -17.72
CA PRO A 332 -17.68 2.63 -19.06
C PRO A 332 -17.29 3.95 -19.76
N GLU A 333 -17.96 5.05 -19.48
CA GLU A 333 -17.64 6.37 -20.05
C GLU A 333 -16.36 6.93 -19.41
N GLU A 334 -16.29 6.92 -18.08
CA GLU A 334 -15.10 7.30 -17.30
C GLU A 334 -13.88 6.46 -17.70
N TYR A 335 -14.06 5.14 -17.84
CA TYR A 335 -12.99 4.25 -18.31
C TYR A 335 -12.51 4.60 -19.73
N SER A 336 -13.43 4.97 -20.63
CA SER A 336 -13.05 5.37 -22.00
C SER A 336 -12.20 6.65 -22.01
N ILE A 337 -12.40 7.53 -21.04
CA ILE A 337 -11.59 8.73 -20.84
C ILE A 337 -10.24 8.33 -20.24
N TYR A 338 -10.23 7.57 -19.14
CA TYR A 338 -9.01 7.04 -18.50
C TYR A 338 -8.07 6.36 -19.51
N MET A 339 -8.59 5.46 -20.35
CA MET A 339 -7.81 4.75 -21.35
C MET A 339 -7.15 5.71 -22.35
N ARG A 340 -7.88 6.71 -22.86
CA ARG A 340 -7.32 7.70 -23.79
C ARG A 340 -6.21 8.52 -23.14
N TYR A 341 -6.38 8.87 -21.87
CA TYR A 341 -5.42 9.64 -21.10
C TYR A 341 -4.15 8.83 -20.81
N MET A 342 -4.28 7.56 -20.44
CA MET A 342 -3.16 6.64 -20.27
C MET A 342 -2.35 6.49 -21.57
N GLN A 343 -3.02 6.38 -22.72
CA GLN A 343 -2.36 6.33 -24.03
C GLN A 343 -1.65 7.64 -24.36
N ALA A 344 -2.26 8.80 -24.10
CA ALA A 344 -1.66 10.11 -24.31
C ALA A 344 -0.43 10.33 -23.42
N ALA A 345 -0.51 9.96 -22.14
CA ALA A 345 0.61 9.98 -21.21
C ALA A 345 1.77 9.09 -21.67
N PHE A 346 1.48 7.86 -22.15
CA PHE A 346 2.54 7.01 -22.68
C PHE A 346 3.16 7.59 -23.97
N ALA A 347 2.35 8.15 -24.87
CA ALA A 347 2.86 8.85 -26.06
C ALA A 347 3.71 10.08 -25.69
N ARG A 348 3.33 10.80 -24.64
CA ARG A 348 4.10 11.92 -24.08
C ARG A 348 5.45 11.46 -23.53
N ILE A 349 5.49 10.32 -22.83
CA ILE A 349 6.73 9.68 -22.38
C ILE A 349 7.60 9.28 -23.57
N GLN A 350 7.04 8.59 -24.58
CA GLN A 350 7.78 8.13 -25.77
C GLN A 350 8.36 9.27 -26.63
N SER A 351 7.77 10.46 -26.56
CA SER A 351 8.24 11.66 -27.27
C SER A 351 9.17 12.55 -26.43
N SER A 352 9.52 12.12 -25.22
CA SER A 352 10.35 12.86 -24.27
C SER A 352 11.74 12.24 -24.11
N ASP A 353 12.50 12.74 -23.13
CA ASP A 353 13.81 12.25 -22.71
C ASP A 353 13.74 11.04 -21.75
N ILE A 354 12.53 10.58 -21.41
CA ILE A 354 12.28 9.51 -20.45
C ILE A 354 12.48 8.14 -21.15
N SER A 355 13.40 7.32 -20.64
CA SER A 355 13.74 6.00 -21.20
C SER A 355 13.26 4.85 -20.30
N ASN A 356 13.48 3.58 -20.66
CA ASN A 356 13.19 2.42 -19.78
C ASN A 356 11.75 2.36 -19.22
N VAL A 357 10.79 2.93 -19.95
CA VAL A 357 9.37 2.85 -19.61
C VAL A 357 8.67 1.91 -20.58
N SER A 358 7.92 0.98 -20.03
CA SER A 358 7.04 0.11 -20.79
C SER A 358 5.58 0.32 -20.36
N TYR A 359 4.66 -0.14 -21.19
CA TYR A 359 3.23 0.00 -20.98
C TYR A 359 2.60 -1.39 -20.92
N TYR A 360 1.79 -1.64 -19.91
CA TYR A 360 1.10 -2.90 -19.69
C TYR A 360 -0.38 -2.66 -19.44
N THR A 361 -1.25 -3.31 -20.21
CA THR A 361 -2.68 -3.31 -19.97
C THR A 361 -3.09 -4.69 -19.50
N PHE A 362 -3.83 -4.76 -18.39
CA PHE A 362 -4.39 -6.03 -17.96
C PHE A 362 -5.37 -6.58 -19.02
N PRO A 363 -5.32 -7.89 -19.32
CA PRO A 363 -6.33 -8.51 -20.17
C PRO A 363 -7.73 -8.42 -19.55
N GLU A 364 -8.77 -8.31 -20.38
CA GLU A 364 -10.16 -8.19 -19.92
C GLU A 364 -10.63 -9.42 -19.14
N GLU A 365 -10.08 -10.61 -19.39
CA GLU A 365 -10.39 -11.82 -18.62
C GLU A 365 -9.93 -11.74 -17.16
N VAL A 366 -8.93 -10.88 -16.85
CA VAL A 366 -8.41 -10.73 -15.49
C VAL A 366 -9.47 -10.18 -14.55
N GLY A 367 -10.37 -9.32 -15.03
CA GLY A 367 -11.45 -8.74 -14.25
C GLY A 367 -12.64 -9.67 -13.96
N ASN A 368 -12.64 -10.89 -14.51
CA ASN A 368 -13.75 -11.84 -14.34
C ASN A 368 -13.64 -12.63 -13.02
N PHE A 369 -13.70 -11.90 -11.90
CA PHE A 369 -13.67 -12.46 -10.55
C PHE A 369 -14.84 -12.01 -9.70
N THR A 370 -15.12 -12.78 -8.64
CA THR A 370 -15.96 -12.31 -7.54
C THR A 370 -15.31 -11.08 -6.91
N ARG A 371 -16.05 -9.97 -6.89
CA ARG A 371 -15.61 -8.71 -6.30
C ARG A 371 -15.47 -8.82 -4.78
N GLY A 372 -14.48 -8.11 -4.26
CA GLY A 372 -14.42 -7.70 -2.87
C GLY A 372 -15.44 -6.60 -2.59
N CYS A 373 -15.26 -5.85 -1.53
CA CYS A 373 -16.14 -4.73 -1.22
C CYS A 373 -15.98 -3.54 -2.19
N ILE A 374 -17.05 -2.76 -2.41
CA ILE A 374 -17.09 -1.57 -3.29
C ILE A 374 -16.40 -1.87 -4.63
N SER A 375 -16.69 -3.05 -5.17
CA SER A 375 -16.18 -3.54 -6.45
C SER A 375 -14.65 -3.60 -6.60
N HIS A 376 -13.91 -3.61 -5.49
CA HIS A 376 -12.48 -3.87 -5.50
C HIS A 376 -12.18 -5.36 -5.80
N PRO A 377 -10.93 -5.71 -6.18
CA PRO A 377 -10.53 -7.10 -6.29
C PRO A 377 -10.63 -7.82 -4.95
N GLY A 378 -11.39 -8.92 -4.90
CA GLY A 378 -11.28 -9.88 -3.81
C GLY A 378 -9.98 -10.70 -3.93
N VAL A 379 -9.73 -11.62 -2.99
CA VAL A 379 -8.53 -12.47 -2.99
C VAL A 379 -8.31 -13.19 -4.34
N LYS A 380 -9.38 -13.69 -4.97
CA LYS A 380 -9.29 -14.34 -6.29
C LYS A 380 -8.92 -13.36 -7.39
N GLY A 381 -9.44 -12.14 -7.35
CA GLY A 381 -9.13 -11.10 -8.33
C GLY A 381 -7.68 -10.61 -8.21
N SER A 382 -7.20 -10.41 -6.98
CA SER A 382 -5.78 -10.11 -6.74
C SER A 382 -4.87 -11.23 -7.23
N ARG A 383 -5.25 -12.50 -7.05
CA ARG A 383 -4.49 -13.62 -7.63
C ARG A 383 -4.49 -13.60 -9.16
N ALA A 384 -5.63 -13.37 -9.80
CA ALA A 384 -5.71 -13.27 -11.25
C ALA A 384 -4.84 -12.12 -11.80
N ALA A 385 -4.84 -10.96 -11.13
CA ALA A 385 -3.97 -9.85 -11.48
C ALA A 385 -2.48 -10.23 -11.31
N ALA A 386 -2.11 -10.85 -10.19
CA ALA A 386 -0.74 -11.30 -9.97
C ALA A 386 -0.28 -12.31 -11.04
N ASP A 387 -1.11 -13.31 -11.35
CA ASP A 387 -0.82 -14.34 -12.36
C ASP A 387 -0.64 -13.74 -13.76
N ALA A 388 -1.40 -12.67 -14.09
CA ALA A 388 -1.32 -12.00 -15.38
C ALA A 388 -0.06 -11.13 -15.54
N ILE A 389 0.28 -10.32 -14.52
CA ILE A 389 1.41 -9.37 -14.64
C ILE A 389 2.77 -9.99 -14.32
N THR A 390 2.83 -11.05 -13.51
CA THR A 390 4.10 -11.69 -13.11
C THR A 390 4.94 -12.14 -14.31
N PRO A 391 4.39 -12.85 -15.32
CA PRO A 391 5.17 -13.24 -16.49
C PRO A 391 5.73 -12.03 -17.24
N TYR A 392 4.98 -10.93 -17.32
CA TYR A 392 5.44 -9.70 -17.96
C TYR A 392 6.61 -9.07 -17.22
N ILE A 393 6.52 -8.92 -15.90
CA ILE A 393 7.63 -8.39 -15.07
C ILE A 393 8.88 -9.26 -15.22
N ARG A 394 8.72 -10.58 -15.28
CA ARG A 394 9.82 -11.52 -15.55
C ARG A 394 10.47 -11.35 -16.92
N THR A 395 9.83 -10.68 -17.88
CA THR A 395 10.49 -10.36 -19.16
C THR A 395 11.32 -9.09 -19.10
N LEU A 396 11.01 -8.21 -18.14
CA LEU A 396 11.72 -6.94 -17.99
C LEU A 396 13.09 -7.18 -17.39
N GLU A 397 13.18 -8.03 -16.38
CA GLU A 397 14.41 -8.47 -15.75
C GLU A 397 14.55 -9.97 -15.95
N ASP A 398 15.77 -10.47 -16.16
CA ASP A 398 16.04 -11.91 -16.39
C ASP A 398 15.85 -12.73 -15.09
N TRP A 399 14.58 -12.87 -14.65
CA TRP A 399 14.19 -13.28 -13.30
C TRP A 399 13.68 -14.71 -13.15
#